data_AF-A0A2E8T414-F1
#
_entry.id   AF-A0A2E8T414-F1
#
_cell.length_a   1.000
_cell.length_b   1.000
_cell.length_c   1.000
_cell.angle_alpha   90.00
_cell.angle_beta   90.00
_cell.angle_gamma   90.00
#
_symmetry.space_group_name_H-M   'P 1'
#
loop_
_entity.id
_entity.type
_entity.pdbx_description
1 polymer ?
#
loop_
_entity_poly.entity_id
_entity_poly.type
_entity_poly.pdbx_seq_one_letter_code
_entity_poly.pdbx_strand_id
1 'polypeptide(L)' 'MRCLIEGVTLTGREADVADRHYILAERNKPSIFWEEYERVSGRPGWQCHTMPTKHDVMVEAPEALADLLQDISAG' A
#
# COMPACT_ATOMS: atom_id res chain seq x y z
N MET A 1 -3.19 -25.19 12.02
CA MET A 1 -3.08 -23.77 11.62
C MET A 1 -4.32 -23.03 12.10
N ARG A 2 -4.22 -22.17 13.12
CA ARG A 2 -5.37 -21.42 13.68
C ARG A 2 -5.95 -20.40 12.70
N CYS A 3 -5.09 -19.82 11.86
CA CYS A 3 -5.46 -18.85 10.82
C CYS A 3 -6.46 -19.34 9.76
N LEU A 4 -6.81 -20.64 9.73
CA LEU A 4 -7.78 -21.21 8.78
C LEU A 4 -9.09 -21.68 9.45
N ILE A 5 -9.19 -21.63 10.78
CA ILE A 5 -10.34 -22.14 11.54
C ILE A 5 -10.95 -21.12 12.50
N GLU A 6 -10.20 -20.07 12.84
CA GLU A 6 -10.67 -18.97 13.66
C GLU A 6 -11.12 -17.81 12.76
N GLY A 7 -12.34 -17.31 12.98
CA GLY A 7 -12.90 -16.22 12.18
C GLY A 7 -12.17 -14.90 12.42
N VAL A 8 -12.03 -14.10 11.37
CA VAL A 8 -11.45 -12.75 11.47
C VAL A 8 -12.51 -11.77 11.95
N THR A 9 -12.22 -11.04 13.02
CA THR A 9 -13.04 -9.91 13.48
C THR A 9 -12.32 -8.61 13.16
N LEU A 10 -12.93 -7.76 12.33
CA LEU A 10 -12.41 -6.42 12.06
C LEU A 10 -12.74 -5.51 13.25
N THR A 11 -11.71 -5.05 13.96
CA THR A 11 -11.89 -4.26 15.19
C THR A 11 -11.95 -2.75 14.96
N GLY A 12 -11.72 -2.28 13.73
CA GLY A 12 -11.62 -0.84 13.43
C GLY A 12 -10.30 -0.19 13.90
N ARG A 13 -9.35 -0.98 14.40
CA ARG A 13 -8.07 -0.47 14.95
C ARG A 13 -7.11 0.03 13.89
N GLU A 14 -7.38 -0.24 12.61
CA GLU A 14 -6.66 0.40 11.50
C GLU A 14 -6.83 1.93 11.51
N ALA A 15 -7.90 2.44 12.13
CA ALA A 15 -8.10 3.87 12.32
C ALA A 15 -7.01 4.51 13.20
N ASP A 16 -6.44 3.76 14.15
CA ASP A 16 -5.40 4.21 15.08
C ASP A 16 -4.03 4.38 14.40
N VAL A 17 -3.85 3.83 13.20
CA VAL A 17 -2.63 4.02 12.40
C VAL A 17 -2.63 5.43 11.83
N ALA A 18 -1.88 6.34 12.45
CA ALA A 18 -1.84 7.75 12.06
C ALA A 18 -1.16 7.98 10.71
N ASP A 19 -0.07 7.26 10.44
CA ASP A 19 0.77 7.44 9.26
C ASP A 19 0.52 6.31 8.26
N ARG A 20 -0.28 6.60 7.23
CA ARG A 20 -0.71 5.61 6.24
C ARG A 20 -0.13 5.97 4.89
N HIS A 21 0.57 5.01 4.29
CA HIS A 21 1.11 5.15 2.95
C HIS A 21 0.44 4.17 2.00
N TYR A 22 0.22 4.61 0.77
CA TYR A 22 -0.24 3.76 -0.33
C TYR A 22 0.77 3.85 -1.47
N ILE A 23 1.24 2.70 -1.98
CA ILE A 23 2.17 2.64 -3.10
C ILE A 23 1.48 1.92 -4.26
N LEU A 24 1.28 2.62 -5.39
CA LEU A 24 0.60 2.08 -6.57
C LEU A 24 1.59 1.72 -7.69
N ALA A 25 1.46 0.52 -8.23
CA ALA A 25 2.12 0.10 -9.46
C ALA A 25 1.39 0.66 -10.70
N GLU A 26 1.88 1.76 -11.27
CA GLU A 26 1.12 2.56 -12.25
C GLU A 26 0.86 1.83 -13.57
N ARG A 27 1.79 0.97 -14.00
CA ARG A 27 1.64 0.22 -15.25
C ARG A 27 0.80 -1.04 -15.08
N ASN A 28 0.37 -1.37 -13.86
CA ASN A 28 -0.54 -2.47 -13.60
C ASN A 28 -1.99 -2.06 -13.90
N LYS A 29 -2.33 -1.89 -15.18
CA LYS A 29 -3.71 -1.63 -15.65
C LYS A 29 -4.21 -2.77 -16.54
N PRO A 30 -5.49 -3.18 -16.41
CA PRO A 30 -6.45 -2.77 -15.38
C PRO A 30 -6.13 -3.41 -14.02
N SER A 31 -6.44 -2.70 -12.93
CA SER A 31 -6.26 -3.20 -11.57
C SER A 31 -7.26 -2.53 -10.62
N ILE A 32 -7.83 -3.32 -9.72
CA ILE A 32 -8.74 -2.86 -8.66
C ILE A 32 -8.07 -1.85 -7.70
N PHE A 33 -6.73 -1.82 -7.66
CA PHE A 33 -5.97 -0.95 -6.78
C PHE A 33 -6.02 0.53 -7.20
N TRP A 34 -6.43 0.83 -8.44
CA TRP A 34 -6.63 2.23 -8.88
C TRP A 34 -7.79 2.91 -8.15
N GLU A 35 -8.93 2.23 -8.00
CA GLU A 35 -10.10 2.79 -7.30
C GLU A 35 -9.77 3.10 -5.85
N GLU A 36 -9.01 2.22 -5.20
CA GLU A 36 -8.58 2.42 -3.82
C GLU A 36 -7.57 3.56 -3.70
N TYR A 37 -6.57 3.63 -4.60
CA TYR A 37 -5.62 4.75 -4.66
C TYR A 37 -6.33 6.10 -4.81
N GLU A 38 -7.29 6.20 -5.72
CA GLU A 38 -8.09 7.41 -5.92
C GLU A 38 -8.89 7.76 -4.66
N ARG A 39 -9.47 6.74 -4.00
CA ARG A 39 -10.24 6.92 -2.76
C ARG A 39 -9.39 7.46 -1.61
N VAL A 40 -8.12 7.06 -1.50
CA VAL A 40 -7.24 7.46 -0.37
C VAL A 40 -6.37 8.68 -0.66
N SER A 41 -6.10 9.01 -1.93
CA SER A 41 -5.23 10.13 -2.32
C SER A 41 -5.68 11.50 -1.79
N GLY A 42 -6.98 11.68 -1.52
CA GLY A 42 -7.53 12.91 -0.94
C GLY A 42 -7.82 12.84 0.56
N ARG A 43 -7.51 11.73 1.24
CA ARG A 43 -7.89 11.53 2.64
C ARG A 43 -6.81 12.07 3.59
N PRO A 44 -7.18 12.82 4.64
CA PRO A 44 -6.24 13.22 5.68
C PRO A 44 -5.55 12.01 6.32
N GLY A 45 -4.25 12.14 6.61
CA GLY A 45 -3.43 11.08 7.18
C GLY A 45 -3.06 9.96 6.20
N TRP A 46 -3.31 10.14 4.90
CA TRP A 46 -2.79 9.27 3.85
C TRP A 46 -1.76 9.99 2.99
N GLN A 47 -0.71 9.26 2.62
CA GLN A 47 0.31 9.71 1.69
C GLN A 47 0.40 8.69 0.57
N CYS A 48 0.24 9.15 -0.66
CA CYS A 48 0.14 8.28 -1.82
C CYS A 48 1.38 8.44 -2.68
N HIS A 49 1.94 7.30 -3.08
CA HIS A 49 3.14 7.17 -3.89
C HIS A 49 2.83 6.29 -5.08
N THR A 50 3.64 6.43 -6.12
CA THR A 50 3.49 5.62 -7.32
C THR A 50 4.82 5.11 -7.82
N MET A 51 4.81 3.97 -8.49
CA MET A 51 5.98 3.35 -9.10
C MET A 51 5.66 2.94 -10.54
N PRO A 52 6.55 3.22 -11.51
CA PRO A 52 6.30 2.94 -12.94
C PRO A 52 6.55 1.46 -13.29
N THR A 53 5.92 0.56 -12.56
CA THR A 53 6.09 -0.91 -12.62
C THR A 53 4.74 -1.63 -12.82
N LYS A 54 4.80 -2.91 -13.18
CA LYS A 54 3.65 -3.83 -13.12
C LYS A 54 3.44 -4.32 -11.68
N HIS A 55 2.62 -5.36 -11.49
CA HIS A 55 2.24 -5.87 -10.17
C HIS A 55 3.43 -6.19 -9.26
N ASP A 56 4.48 -6.82 -9.80
CA ASP A 56 5.60 -7.33 -9.02
C ASP A 56 6.70 -6.27 -8.85
N VAL A 57 6.37 -5.17 -8.15
CA VAL A 57 7.27 -4.04 -7.92
C VAL A 57 8.60 -4.47 -7.30
N MET A 58 8.55 -5.41 -6.35
CA MET A 58 9.72 -5.98 -5.66
C MET A 58 10.60 -6.85 -6.56
N VAL A 59 10.13 -7.24 -7.74
CA VAL A 59 10.91 -8.00 -8.73
C VAL A 59 11.39 -7.09 -9.84
N GLU A 60 10.55 -6.16 -10.30
CA GLU A 60 10.88 -5.26 -11.42
C GLU A 60 11.81 -4.12 -10.99
N ALA A 61 11.65 -3.58 -9.78
CA ALA A 61 12.43 -2.46 -9.26
C ALA A 61 12.75 -2.61 -7.75
N PRO A 62 13.47 -3.67 -7.34
CA PRO A 62 13.72 -3.97 -5.94
C PRO A 62 14.46 -2.86 -5.20
N GLU A 63 15.50 -2.28 -5.80
CA GLU A 63 16.29 -1.20 -5.17
C GLU A 63 15.45 0.07 -5.00
N ALA A 64 14.75 0.49 -6.06
CA ALA A 64 13.91 1.69 -6.00
C ALA A 64 12.76 1.55 -4.99
N LEU A 65 12.18 0.35 -4.86
CA LEU A 65 11.17 0.08 -3.84
C LEU A 65 11.79 0.13 -2.44
N ALA A 66 12.98 -0.45 -2.25
CA ALA A 66 13.68 -0.41 -0.97
C ALA A 66 14.02 1.01 -0.54
N ASP A 67 14.50 1.85 -1.47
CA ASP A 67 14.80 3.26 -1.23
C ASP A 67 13.53 4.02 -0.81
N LEU A 68 12.41 3.84 -1.53
CA LEU A 68 11.14 4.45 -1.17
C LEU A 68 10.66 4.03 0.24
N LEU A 69 10.78 2.75 0.57
CA LEU A 69 10.40 2.24 1.89
C LEU A 69 11.32 2.77 3.00
N GLN A 70 12.61 2.92 2.70
CA GLN A 70 13.58 3.51 3.63
C GLN A 70 13.24 4.97 3.91
N ASP A 71 12.93 5.75 2.89
CA ASP A 71 12.51 7.15 3.01
C ASP A 71 11.22 7.28 3.82
N ILE A 72 10.23 6.43 3.56
CA ILE A 72 8.97 6.36 4.33
C ILE A 72 9.26 6.06 5.80
N SER A 73 10.15 5.12 6.09
CA SER A 73 10.44 4.71 7.48
C SER A 73 11.26 5.72 8.30
N ALA A 74 11.89 6.69 7.63
CA ALA A 74 12.75 7.67 8.25
C ALA A 74 12.03 8.97 8.66
N GLY A 75 10.79 9.17 8.18
CA GLY A 75 9.90 10.26 8.59
C GLY A 75 9.18 9.98 9.90
#